data_AF-A0A3A4NTH4-F1
#
_entry.id   AF-A0A3A4NTH4-F1
#
_cell.length_a   1.000
_cell.length_b   1.000
_cell.length_c   1.000
_cell.angle_alpha   90.00
_cell.angle_beta   90.00
_cell.angle_gamma   90.00
#
_symmetry.space_group_name_H-M   'P 1'
#
loop_
_entity.id
_entity.type
_entity.pdbx_description
1 polymer ?
#
loop_
_entity_poly.entity_id
_entity_poly.type
_entity_poly.pdbx_seq_one_letter_code
_entity_poly.pdbx_strand_id
1 'polypeptide(L)'
;MKRLQKYIDREVKLEPLKDVPWLSSLGIEVRYVPETLEEFDEMEFGLGHAIGKPTIFTLVLVQGKLKRVSLGWIPEEGNEDELHAFSEPELAEVLEQKETSLTSFFDRITAA
;
A
#
# COMPACT_ATOMS: atom_id res chain seq x y z
N MET A 1 1.28 11.58 -7.54
CA MET A 1 1.81 10.40 -8.26
C MET A 1 3.33 10.38 -8.49
N LYS A 2 4.00 11.48 -8.90
CA LYS A 2 5.45 11.47 -9.21
C LYS A 2 6.39 11.00 -8.09
N ARG A 3 5.99 11.16 -6.82
CA ARG A 3 6.85 10.85 -5.67
C ARG A 3 6.90 9.36 -5.33
N LEU A 4 5.81 8.61 -5.56
CA LEU A 4 5.82 7.15 -5.39
C LEU A 4 6.41 6.43 -6.60
N GLN A 5 6.41 7.07 -7.79
CA GLN A 5 7.01 6.51 -9.00
C GLN A 5 8.49 6.15 -8.84
N LYS A 6 9.24 6.84 -7.96
CA LYS A 6 10.65 6.53 -7.71
C LYS A 6 10.87 5.13 -7.12
N TYR A 7 9.82 4.51 -6.55
CA TYR A 7 9.88 3.19 -5.96
C TYR A 7 9.57 2.05 -6.94
N ILE A 8 9.02 2.37 -8.09
CA ILE A 8 8.76 1.37 -9.14
C ILE A 8 10.09 0.74 -9.57
N ASP A 9 10.05 -0.56 -9.85
CA ASP A 9 11.16 -1.44 -10.20
C ASP A 9 12.19 -1.69 -9.10
N ARG A 10 12.00 -1.15 -7.91
CA ARG A 10 12.84 -1.48 -6.75
C ARG A 10 12.47 -2.84 -6.18
N GLU A 11 13.48 -3.53 -5.67
CA GLU A 11 13.33 -4.80 -4.95
C GLU A 11 12.65 -4.56 -3.60
N VAL A 12 11.68 -5.40 -3.28
CA VAL A 12 10.91 -5.35 -2.03
C VAL A 12 11.45 -6.36 -1.02
N LYS A 13 11.61 -5.92 0.21
CA LYS A 13 12.07 -6.72 1.36
C LYS A 13 10.86 -7.10 2.22
N LEU A 14 10.75 -8.37 2.57
CA LEU A 14 9.66 -8.88 3.41
C LEU A 14 9.91 -8.66 4.90
N GLU A 15 11.17 -8.56 5.33
CA GLU A 15 11.54 -8.46 6.75
C GLU A 15 10.90 -7.24 7.45
N PRO A 16 10.89 -6.03 6.87
CA PRO A 16 10.24 -4.89 7.51
C PRO A 16 8.72 -5.07 7.65
N LEU A 17 8.08 -5.86 6.79
CA LEU A 17 6.62 -6.11 6.85
C LEU A 17 6.22 -6.98 8.04
N LYS A 18 7.18 -7.60 8.73
CA LYS A 18 6.96 -8.34 9.99
C LYS A 18 6.96 -7.43 11.23
N ASP A 19 7.37 -6.17 11.09
CA ASP A 19 7.43 -5.19 12.19
C ASP A 19 6.06 -4.50 12.37
N VAL A 20 5.14 -5.20 13.03
CA VAL A 20 3.76 -4.73 13.28
C VAL A 20 3.73 -3.38 14.01
N PRO A 21 4.51 -3.12 15.08
CA PRO A 21 4.51 -1.82 15.75
C PRO A 21 4.88 -0.66 14.82
N TRP A 22 5.86 -0.86 13.93
CA TRP A 22 6.22 0.15 12.95
C TRP A 22 5.09 0.41 11.95
N LEU A 23 4.48 -0.64 11.40
CA LEU A 23 3.37 -0.51 10.45
C LEU A 23 2.19 0.23 11.11
N SER A 24 1.81 -0.16 12.32
CA SER A 24 0.79 0.54 13.10
C SER A 24 1.13 2.00 13.35
N SER A 25 2.40 2.34 13.58
CA SER A 25 2.83 3.75 13.76
C SER A 25 2.63 4.61 12.50
N LEU A 26 2.57 3.99 11.32
CA LEU A 26 2.27 4.65 10.04
C LEU A 26 0.77 4.67 9.72
N GLY A 27 -0.07 4.06 10.56
CA GLY A 27 -1.48 3.80 10.28
C GLY A 27 -1.69 2.72 9.21
N ILE A 28 -0.72 1.82 9.05
CA ILE A 28 -0.74 0.73 8.08
C ILE A 28 -1.04 -0.59 8.79
N GLU A 29 -1.98 -1.33 8.24
CA GLU A 29 -2.35 -2.67 8.71
C GLU A 29 -2.02 -3.69 7.63
N VAL A 30 -1.42 -4.82 8.00
CA VAL A 30 -1.17 -5.92 7.06
C VAL A 30 -2.46 -6.72 6.89
N ARG A 31 -2.98 -6.78 5.66
CA ARG A 31 -4.12 -7.65 5.31
C ARG A 31 -3.63 -8.94 4.66
N TYR A 32 -2.69 -8.83 3.71
CA TYR A 32 -2.07 -9.97 3.06
C TYR A 32 -0.62 -9.68 2.65
N VAL A 33 0.30 -10.55 3.08
CA VAL A 33 1.71 -10.57 2.64
C VAL A 33 2.13 -12.05 2.52
N PRO A 34 2.72 -12.48 1.39
CA PRO A 34 3.18 -13.86 1.23
C PRO A 34 4.41 -14.14 2.11
N GLU A 35 4.60 -15.41 2.49
CA GLU A 35 5.76 -15.82 3.29
C GLU A 35 7.09 -15.72 2.51
N THR A 36 7.01 -15.91 1.20
CA THR A 36 8.13 -15.84 0.24
C THR A 36 7.65 -15.19 -1.05
N LEU A 37 8.55 -14.52 -1.77
CA LEU A 37 8.23 -13.92 -3.07
C LEU A 37 8.38 -14.92 -4.21
N GLU A 38 7.36 -15.04 -5.04
CA GLU A 38 7.30 -15.82 -6.27
C GLU A 38 7.58 -14.95 -7.51
N GLU A 39 7.32 -15.49 -8.71
CA GLU A 39 7.45 -14.73 -9.95
C GLU A 39 6.47 -13.56 -10.01
N PHE A 40 5.27 -13.75 -9.44
CA PHE A 40 4.21 -12.75 -9.35
C PHE A 40 3.57 -12.84 -7.97
N ASP A 41 3.54 -11.72 -7.26
CA ASP A 41 2.87 -11.62 -5.97
C ASP A 41 2.02 -10.36 -5.90
N GLU A 42 0.98 -10.44 -5.09
CA GLU A 42 0.23 -9.27 -4.64
C GLU A 42 0.32 -9.16 -3.11
N MET A 43 0.32 -7.93 -2.61
CA MET A 43 0.25 -7.65 -1.18
C MET A 43 -0.85 -6.64 -0.93
N GLU A 44 -1.53 -6.76 0.21
CA GLU A 44 -2.63 -5.88 0.58
C GLU A 44 -2.43 -5.32 1.98
N PHE A 45 -2.70 -4.01 2.09
CA PHE A 45 -2.56 -3.27 3.32
C PHE A 45 -3.74 -2.32 3.54
N GLY A 46 -4.19 -2.23 4.78
CA GLY A 46 -5.06 -1.14 5.24
C GLY A 46 -4.26 0.13 5.49
N LEU A 47 -4.88 1.29 5.28
CA LEU A 47 -4.29 2.63 5.50
C LEU A 47 -5.17 3.50 6.41
N GLY A 48 -6.00 2.85 7.23
CA GLY A 48 -7.05 3.48 8.02
C GLY A 48 -8.06 4.22 7.15
N HIS A 49 -8.63 5.31 7.66
CA HIS A 49 -9.52 6.16 6.89
C HIS A 49 -8.79 7.33 6.21
N ALA A 50 -9.21 7.67 5.01
CA ALA A 50 -8.90 8.91 4.31
C ALA A 50 -10.19 9.41 3.66
N ILE A 51 -10.43 10.72 3.64
CA ILE A 51 -11.67 11.33 3.11
C ILE A 51 -12.97 10.65 3.59
N GLY A 52 -12.97 10.15 4.83
CA GLY A 52 -14.11 9.44 5.42
C GLY A 52 -14.34 8.02 4.90
N LYS A 53 -13.40 7.44 4.13
CA LYS A 53 -13.51 6.10 3.54
C LYS A 53 -12.40 5.18 4.07
N PRO A 54 -12.71 3.92 4.45
CA PRO A 54 -11.71 2.90 4.73
C PRO A 54 -10.82 2.71 3.51
N THR A 55 -9.54 3.03 3.64
CA THR A 55 -8.59 3.07 2.53
C THR A 55 -7.70 1.85 2.58
N ILE A 56 -7.50 1.22 1.44
CA ILE A 56 -6.53 0.15 1.25
C ILE A 56 -5.56 0.50 0.14
N PHE A 57 -4.40 -0.13 0.16
CA PHE A 57 -3.49 -0.12 -0.97
C PHE A 57 -2.93 -1.50 -1.23
N THR A 58 -2.75 -1.80 -2.52
CA THR A 58 -2.19 -3.07 -2.97
C THR A 58 -0.88 -2.83 -3.72
N LEU A 59 0.05 -3.77 -3.54
CA LEU A 59 1.31 -3.82 -4.26
C LEU A 59 1.26 -5.01 -5.21
N VAL A 60 1.70 -4.78 -6.45
CA VAL A 60 1.97 -5.89 -7.39
C VAL A 60 3.47 -5.99 -7.56
N LEU A 61 4.00 -7.18 -7.32
CA LEU A 61 5.40 -7.51 -7.49
C LEU A 61 5.59 -8.49 -8.65
N VAL A 62 6.64 -8.28 -9.42
CA VAL A 62 7.11 -9.25 -10.42
C VAL A 62 8.58 -9.50 -10.17
N GLN A 63 8.95 -10.76 -9.93
CA GLN A 63 10.31 -11.18 -9.56
C GLN A 63 10.84 -10.35 -8.37
N GLY A 64 9.99 -10.20 -7.35
CA GLY A 64 10.28 -9.42 -6.14
C GLY A 64 10.41 -7.89 -6.33
N LYS A 65 10.13 -7.35 -7.53
CA LYS A 65 10.21 -5.91 -7.80
C LYS A 65 8.84 -5.26 -7.87
N LEU A 66 8.70 -4.08 -7.29
CA LEU A 66 7.45 -3.32 -7.29
C LEU A 66 7.08 -2.85 -8.70
N LYS A 67 5.94 -3.30 -9.22
CA LYS A 67 5.44 -2.90 -10.55
C LYS A 67 4.26 -1.96 -10.49
N ARG A 68 3.40 -2.09 -9.49
CA ARG A 68 2.19 -1.28 -9.36
C ARG A 68 1.87 -1.06 -7.89
N VAL A 69 1.37 0.14 -7.62
CA VAL A 69 0.69 0.49 -6.37
C VAL A 69 -0.70 0.96 -6.74
N SER A 70 -1.73 0.32 -6.19
CA SER A 70 -3.12 0.77 -6.32
C SER A 70 -3.60 1.28 -4.98
N LEU A 71 -4.31 2.41 -4.98
CA LEU A 71 -5.05 2.89 -3.81
C LEU A 71 -6.54 2.83 -4.14
N GLY A 72 -7.32 2.38 -3.17
CA GLY A 72 -8.76 2.36 -3.26
C GLY A 72 -9.38 2.34 -1.88
N TRP A 73 -10.69 2.15 -1.85
CA TRP A 73 -11.45 2.05 -0.62
C TRP A 73 -12.38 0.86 -0.66
N ILE A 74 -12.68 0.35 0.53
CA ILE A 74 -13.68 -0.71 0.75
C ILE A 74 -14.89 -0.09 1.47
N PRO A 75 -16.12 -0.56 1.19
CA PRO A 75 -17.30 -0.07 1.89
C PRO A 75 -17.25 -0.51 3.37
N GLU A 76 -17.69 0.37 4.29
CA GLU A 76 -17.77 0.02 5.73
C GLU A 76 -18.81 -1.07 6.02
N GLU A 77 -19.87 -1.12 5.21
CA GLU A 77 -20.91 -2.12 5.27
C GLU A 77 -21.04 -2.77 3.88
N GLY A 78 -20.99 -4.10 3.80
CA GLY A 78 -21.12 -4.82 2.54
C GLY A 78 -20.00 -5.84 2.32
N ASN A 79 -19.59 -6.01 1.08
CA ASN A 79 -18.53 -6.95 0.70
C ASN A 79 -17.15 -6.28 0.84
N GLU A 80 -16.33 -6.74 1.78
CA GLU A 80 -14.97 -6.24 1.99
C GLU A 80 -14.01 -6.59 0.84
N ASP A 81 -14.39 -7.51 -0.04
CA ASP A 81 -13.64 -7.82 -1.27
C ASP A 81 -13.93 -6.82 -2.39
N GLU A 82 -14.89 -5.92 -2.22
CA GLU A 82 -15.24 -4.91 -3.22
C GLU A 82 -14.32 -3.69 -3.11
N LEU A 83 -13.22 -3.72 -3.86
CA LEU A 83 -12.32 -2.58 -3.99
C LEU A 83 -12.86 -1.54 -4.97
N HIS A 84 -13.15 -0.35 -4.47
CA HIS A 84 -13.53 0.80 -5.28
C HIS A 84 -12.35 1.73 -5.53
N ALA A 85 -12.25 2.21 -6.77
CA ALA A 85 -11.31 3.26 -7.11
C ALA A 85 -11.77 4.61 -6.51
N PHE A 86 -10.80 5.43 -6.11
CA PHE A 86 -11.03 6.85 -5.90
C PHE A 86 -11.21 7.56 -7.25
N SER A 87 -12.05 8.59 -7.29
CA SER A 87 -11.99 9.59 -8.37
C SER A 87 -10.65 10.34 -8.32
N GLU A 88 -10.28 11.03 -9.40
CA GLU A 88 -9.01 11.79 -9.43
C GLU A 88 -8.87 12.83 -8.30
N PRO A 89 -9.90 13.64 -7.96
CA PRO A 89 -9.80 14.60 -6.86
C PRO A 89 -9.64 13.90 -5.50
N GLU A 90 -10.41 12.83 -5.27
CA GLU A 90 -10.32 12.04 -4.04
C GLU A 90 -8.94 11.41 -3.88
N LEU A 91 -8.39 10.83 -4.95
CA LEU A 91 -7.06 10.23 -4.94
C LEU A 91 -5.99 11.27 -4.61
N ALA A 92 -6.11 12.49 -5.14
CA ALA A 92 -5.18 13.57 -4.84
C ALA A 92 -5.19 13.92 -3.35
N GLU A 93 -6.38 14.03 -2.75
CA GLU A 93 -6.54 14.34 -1.33
C GLU A 93 -6.06 13.18 -0.43
N VAL A 94 -6.37 11.93 -0.78
CA VAL A 94 -5.86 10.74 -0.06
C VAL A 94 -4.34 10.72 -0.08
N LEU A 95 -3.74 11.00 -1.23
CA LEU A 95 -2.28 11.05 -1.35
C LEU A 95 -1.67 12.17 -0.52
N GLU A 96 -2.29 13.34 -0.45
CA GLU A 96 -1.84 14.44 0.40
C GLU A 96 -1.91 14.07 1.89
N GLN A 97 -3.01 13.46 2.34
CA GLN A 97 -3.19 13.04 3.73
C GLN A 97 -2.23 11.92 4.16
N LYS A 98 -1.89 11.00 3.25
CA LYS A 98 -1.13 9.78 3.57
C LYS A 98 0.30 9.79 3.03
N GLU A 99 0.75 10.90 2.45
CA GLU A 99 2.05 11.01 1.76
C GLU A 99 3.21 10.56 2.65
N THR A 100 3.27 11.10 3.87
CA THR A 100 4.37 10.83 4.81
C THR A 100 4.41 9.35 5.20
N SER A 101 3.25 8.75 5.49
CA SER A 101 3.14 7.32 5.83
C SER A 101 3.59 6.43 4.67
N LEU A 102 3.07 6.69 3.47
CA LEU A 102 3.40 5.89 2.28
C LEU A 102 4.88 6.03 1.91
N THR A 103 5.44 7.25 1.94
CA THR A 103 6.86 7.49 1.67
C THR A 103 7.74 6.74 2.68
N SER A 104 7.41 6.83 3.97
CA SER A 104 8.16 6.14 5.03
C SER A 104 8.07 4.62 4.91
N PHE A 105 6.90 4.11 4.51
CA PHE A 105 6.69 2.70 4.22
C PHE A 105 7.60 2.23 3.08
N PHE A 106 7.50 2.87 1.91
CA PHE A 106 8.26 2.48 0.72
C PHE A 106 9.77 2.68 0.88
N ASP A 107 10.22 3.74 1.57
CA ASP A 107 11.64 3.94 1.87
C ASP A 107 12.24 2.79 2.69
N ARG A 108 11.45 2.15 3.57
CA ARG A 108 11.92 1.05 4.40
C ARG A 108 11.85 -0.31 3.69
N ILE A 109 10.79 -0.55 2.90
CA ILE A 109 10.58 -1.86 2.27
C ILE A 109 11.29 -2.01 0.93
N THR A 110 11.73 -0.92 0.29
CA THR A 110 12.42 -0.99 -1.00
C THR A 110 13.93 -0.77 -0.86
N ALA A 111 14.72 -1.46 -1.67
CA ALA A 111 16.15 -1.15 -1.83
C ALA A 111 16.33 0.12 -2.69
N ALA A 112 17.34 0.94 -2.36
CA ALA A 112 17.63 2.19 -3.09
C ALA A 112 18.07 1.96 -4.54
#